data_AF-A0A2G5IYJ2-F1
#
_entry.id   AF-A0A2G5IYJ2-F1
#
_cell.length_a   1.000
_cell.length_b   1.000
_cell.length_c   1.000
_cell.angle_alpha   90.00
_cell.angle_beta   90.00
_cell.angle_gamma   90.00
#
_symmetry.space_group_name_H-M   'P 1'
#
loop_
_entity.id
_entity.type
_entity.pdbx_description
1 polymer ?
#
loop_
_entity_poly.entity_id
_entity_poly.type
_entity_poly.pdbx_seq_one_letter_code
_entity_poly.pdbx_strand_id
1 'polypeptide(L)'
;MADLLDLQAIATHLGLSYETVRSYHTKAEANRRAGRPKVGDFPPPDNMFGRSPVWQDTTIDQWAAHRPGRGAGGGRPRKQP
;
A
#
# COMPACT_ATOMS: atom_id res chain seq x y z
N MET A 1 13.40 -1.99 16.36
CA MET A 1 14.20 -1.84 15.12
C MET A 1 13.19 -1.73 14.00
N ALA A 2 13.24 -0.69 13.17
CA ALA A 2 12.32 -0.56 12.05
C ALA A 2 12.75 -1.53 10.95
N ASP A 3 11.81 -2.34 10.46
CA ASP A 3 12.09 -3.29 9.38
C ASP A 3 11.79 -2.61 8.03
N LEU A 4 12.68 -2.82 7.05
CA LEU A 4 12.49 -2.28 5.70
C LEU A 4 11.76 -3.30 4.85
N LEU A 5 10.51 -2.99 4.53
CA LEU A 5 9.60 -3.84 3.79
C LEU A 5 9.60 -3.46 2.31
N ASP A 6 9.82 -4.44 1.43
CA ASP A 6 9.47 -4.32 0.03
C ASP A 6 7.96 -4.57 -0.19
N LEU A 7 7.45 -4.37 -1.41
CA LEU A 7 6.03 -4.56 -1.72
C LEU A 7 5.47 -5.94 -1.35
N GLN A 8 6.27 -7.00 -1.44
CA GLN A 8 5.90 -8.36 -1.02
C GLN A 8 5.82 -8.47 0.49
N ALA A 9 6.83 -7.97 1.21
CA ALA A 9 6.81 -7.94 2.67
C ALA A 9 5.61 -7.13 3.20
N ILE A 10 5.28 -6.01 2.57
CA ILE A 10 4.09 -5.19 2.89
C ILE A 10 2.79 -5.97 2.65
N ALA A 11 2.71 -6.72 1.56
CA ALA A 11 1.54 -7.55 1.28
C ALA A 11 1.31 -8.59 2.39
N THR A 12 2.37 -9.26 2.82
CA THR A 12 2.34 -10.19 3.95
C THR A 12 1.96 -9.48 5.25
N HIS A 13 2.59 -8.33 5.56
CA HIS A 13 2.33 -7.53 6.77
C HIS A 13 0.86 -7.10 6.88
N LEU A 14 0.25 -6.70 5.77
CA LEU A 14 -1.13 -6.23 5.71
C LEU A 14 -2.17 -7.33 5.46
N GLY A 15 -1.75 -8.59 5.23
CA GLY A 15 -2.64 -9.68 4.82
C GLY A 15 -3.33 -9.44 3.47
N LEU A 16 -2.66 -8.75 2.55
CA LEU A 16 -3.17 -8.43 1.20
C LEU A 16 -2.40 -9.21 0.13
N SER A 17 -2.95 -9.25 -1.09
CA SER A 17 -2.19 -9.76 -2.23
C SER A 17 -1.12 -8.76 -2.68
N TYR A 18 0.01 -9.27 -3.17
CA TYR A 18 1.07 -8.46 -3.78
C TYR A 18 0.51 -7.51 -4.86
N GLU A 19 -0.36 -8.03 -5.73
CA GLU A 19 -0.98 -7.23 -6.80
C GLU A 19 -1.81 -6.04 -6.27
N THR A 20 -2.43 -6.21 -5.11
CA THR A 20 -3.17 -5.12 -4.44
C THR A 20 -2.21 -4.03 -3.99
N VAL A 21 -1.13 -4.40 -3.30
CA VAL A 21 -0.13 -3.44 -2.81
C VAL A 21 0.58 -2.76 -3.97
N ARG A 22 0.97 -3.52 -5.00
CA ARG A 22 1.54 -2.97 -6.24
C ARG A 22 0.58 -1.98 -6.90
N SER A 23 -0.72 -2.29 -6.96
CA SER A 23 -1.72 -1.37 -7.52
C SER A 23 -1.84 -0.08 -6.72
N TYR A 24 -1.76 -0.14 -5.38
CA TYR A 24 -1.73 1.04 -4.52
C TYR A 24 -0.51 1.91 -4.81
N HIS A 25 0.68 1.28 -4.87
CA HIS A 25 1.92 1.97 -5.18
C HIS A 25 1.87 2.65 -6.57
N THR A 26 1.52 1.90 -7.62
CA THR A 26 1.47 2.45 -9.00
C THR A 26 0.46 3.59 -9.13
N LYS A 27 -0.71 3.50 -8.48
CA LYS A 27 -1.70 4.59 -8.50
C LYS A 27 -1.20 5.83 -7.77
N ALA A 28 -0.58 5.65 -6.61
CA ALA A 28 0.01 6.75 -5.86
C ALA A 28 1.13 7.44 -6.64
N GLU A 29 2.00 6.68 -7.30
CA GLU A 29 3.04 7.23 -8.17
C GLU A 29 2.47 7.99 -9.38
N ALA A 30 1.44 7.44 -10.02
CA ALA A 30 0.76 8.13 -11.11
C ALA A 30 0.12 9.45 -10.65
N ASN A 31 -0.54 9.45 -9.49
CA ASN A 31 -1.12 10.66 -8.89
C ASN A 31 -0.04 11.70 -8.58
N ARG A 32 1.10 11.29 -8.00
CA ARG A 32 2.24 12.19 -7.74
C ARG A 32 2.81 12.76 -9.03
N ARG A 33 3.03 11.93 -10.05
CA ARG A 33 3.56 12.35 -11.35
C ARG A 33 2.62 13.34 -12.05
N ALA A 34 1.31 13.19 -11.85
CA ALA A 34 0.30 14.11 -12.35
C ALA A 34 0.16 15.40 -11.50
N GLY A 35 0.92 15.55 -10.40
CA GLY A 35 0.80 16.68 -9.48
C GLY A 35 -0.50 16.69 -8.68
N ARG A 36 -1.16 15.53 -8.52
CA ARG A 36 -2.47 15.38 -7.88
C ARG A 36 -2.47 14.25 -6.82
N PRO A 37 -1.60 14.30 -5.79
CA PRO A 37 -1.60 13.30 -4.73
C PRO A 37 -2.94 13.31 -3.99
N LYS A 38 -3.44 12.14 -3.62
CA LYS A 38 -4.72 11.98 -2.91
C LYS A 38 -4.49 11.65 -1.45
N VAL A 39 -5.40 12.12 -0.60
CA VAL A 39 -5.48 11.67 0.80
C VAL A 39 -5.75 10.17 0.81
N GLY A 40 -4.88 9.40 1.46
CA GLY A 40 -4.92 7.94 1.49
C GLY A 40 -4.16 7.24 0.36
N ASP A 41 -3.48 7.97 -0.53
CA ASP A 41 -2.53 7.35 -1.46
C ASP A 41 -1.45 6.58 -0.69
N PHE A 42 -0.98 5.49 -1.28
CA PHE A 42 0.13 4.72 -0.74
C PHE A 42 1.34 5.61 -0.50
N PRO A 43 2.08 5.52 0.62
CA PRO A 43 3.15 6.45 0.95
C PRO A 43 4.32 6.40 -0.06
N PRO A 44 5.11 7.48 -0.20
CA PRO A 44 6.35 7.41 -0.97
C PRO A 44 7.33 6.44 -0.30
N PRO A 45 8.25 5.83 -1.06
CA PRO A 45 9.26 4.95 -0.46
C PRO A 45 10.13 5.72 0.53
N ASP A 46 10.37 5.11 1.70
CA ASP A 46 11.28 5.65 2.72
C ASP A 46 12.74 5.52 2.26
N ASN A 47 13.05 4.46 1.53
CA ASN A 47 14.39 4.22 0.98
C ASN A 47 14.33 3.37 -0.30
N MET A 48 15.48 3.19 -0.93
CA MET A 48 15.68 2.31 -2.07
C MET A 48 16.68 1.22 -1.71
N PHE A 49 16.31 -0.03 -1.88
CA PHE A 49 17.24 -1.16 -1.84
C PHE A 49 17.62 -1.56 -3.27
N GLY A 50 18.77 -1.07 -3.72
CA GLY A 50 19.17 -1.20 -5.13
C GLY A 50 18.18 -0.44 -6.04
N ARG A 51 17.37 -1.18 -6.80
CA ARG A 51 16.32 -0.63 -7.68
C ARG A 51 14.90 -0.81 -7.12
N SER A 52 14.77 -1.44 -5.95
CA SER A 52 13.49 -1.76 -5.34
C SER A 52 13.15 -0.72 -4.27
N PRO A 53 11.98 -0.06 -4.35
CA PRO A 53 11.51 0.80 -3.27
C PRO A 53 11.21 -0.01 -2.01
N VAL A 54 11.56 0.55 -0.85
CA VAL A 54 11.28 -0.05 0.46
C VAL A 54 10.69 0.99 1.42
N TRP A 55 9.90 0.51 2.36
CA TRP A 55 9.21 1.30 3.37
C TRP A 55 9.53 0.80 4.76
N GLN A 56 9.49 1.68 5.75
CA GLN A 56 9.52 1.26 7.13
C GLN A 56 8.19 0.62 7.51
N ASP A 57 8.22 -0.42 8.33
CA ASP A 57 7.02 -1.05 8.90
C ASP A 57 6.09 0.02 9.51
N THR A 58 6.65 0.94 10.29
CA THR A 58 5.92 2.03 10.94
C THR A 58 5.23 2.98 9.95
N THR A 59 5.85 3.28 8.80
CA THR A 59 5.25 4.10 7.74
C THR A 59 4.01 3.40 7.17
N ILE A 60 4.10 2.09 6.98
CA ILE A 60 3.01 1.27 6.43
C ILE A 60 1.90 1.11 7.46
N ASP A 61 2.20 0.90 8.73
CA ASP A 61 1.20 0.82 9.80
C ASP A 61 0.46 2.14 9.99
N GLN A 62 1.17 3.26 9.98
CA GLN A 62 0.55 4.58 10.03
C GLN A 62 -0.37 4.81 8.83
N TRP A 63 0.10 4.51 7.62
CA TRP A 63 -0.74 4.61 6.43
C TRP A 63 -1.96 3.67 6.52
N ALA A 64 -1.78 2.43 6.97
CA ALA A 64 -2.85 1.45 7.06
C ALA A 64 -3.91 1.81 8.13
N ALA A 65 -3.52 2.50 9.20
CA ALA A 65 -4.42 3.01 10.22
C ALA A 65 -5.23 4.24 9.75
N HIS A 66 -4.61 5.12 8.95
CA HIS A 66 -5.22 6.37 8.49
C HIS A 66 -5.87 6.25 7.11
N ARG A 67 -5.65 5.14 6.38
CA ARG A 67 -6.31 4.95 5.10
C ARG A 67 -7.82 4.91 5.33
N PRO A 68 -8.62 5.64 4.54
CA PRO A 68 -10.07 5.52 4.60
C PRO A 68 -10.44 4.05 4.39
N GLY A 69 -10.96 3.41 5.44
CA GLY A 69 -11.09 1.95 5.52
C GLY A 69 -11.91 1.34 4.38
N ARG A 70 -11.60 0.09 4.01
CA ARG A 70 -12.45 -0.81 3.19
C ARG A 70 -13.72 -1.22 3.96
N GLY A 71 -14.51 -0.27 4.42
CA GLY A 71 -15.86 -0.50 4.97
C GLY A 71 -16.97 -0.50 3.92
N ALA A 72 -16.67 -0.20 2.64
CA ALA A 72 -17.69 0.13 1.63
C ALA A 72 -17.71 -0.71 0.34
N GLY A 73 -17.02 -1.87 0.23
CA GLY A 73 -17.24 -2.75 -0.94
C GLY A 73 -16.03 -3.52 -1.49
N GLY A 74 -15.24 -4.15 -0.63
CA GLY A 74 -14.07 -4.92 -1.07
C GLY A 74 -14.22 -6.45 -1.02
N GLY A 75 -15.30 -6.97 -0.45
CA GLY A 75 -15.66 -8.38 -0.53
C GLY A 75 -16.61 -8.56 -1.70
N ARG A 76 -16.20 -9.29 -2.74
CA ARG A 76 -17.15 -9.78 -3.74
C ARG A 76 -18.21 -10.58 -2.97
N PRO A 77 -19.52 -10.26 -3.05
CA PRO A 77 -20.54 -11.13 -2.46
C PRO A 77 -20.35 -12.52 -3.08
N ARG A 78 -20.01 -13.51 -2.24
CA ARG A 78 -20.08 -14.91 -2.67
C ARG A 78 -21.54 -15.21 -2.93
N LYS A 79 -21.90 -15.59 -4.16
CA LYS A 79 -23.20 -16.21 -4.42
C LYS A 79 -23.28 -17.44 -3.50
N GLN A 80 -24.19 -17.39 -2.53
CA GLN A 80 -24.60 -18.59 -1.79
C GLN A 80 -25.47 -19.44 -2.74
N PRO A 81 -25.45 -20.78 -2.62
CA PRO A 81 -26.19 -21.69 -3.50
C PRO A 81 -27.69 -21.46 -3.48
#